data_AF-A0A2N2PRE9-F1
#
_entry.id   AF-A0A2N2PRE9-F1
#
_cell.length_a   1.000
_cell.length_b   1.000
_cell.length_c   1.000
_cell.angle_alpha   90.00
_cell.angle_beta   90.00
_cell.angle_gamma   90.00
#
_symmetry.space_group_name_H-M   'P 1'
#
loop_
_entity.id
_entity.type
_entity.pdbx_description
1 polymer ?
#
loop_
_entity_poly.entity_id
_entity_poly.type
_entity_poly.pdbx_seq_one_letter_code
_entity_poly.pdbx_strand_id
1 'polypeptide(L)'
;MGTPPKSTSFTTHPIANARNPAPGNRRAARRTRRRHLGLFWLALLLWAAVLLSVAAAGAGLLTLYRSDFILPGVMAQGLDLGGLTTAGAAELLQGQWRERGIVLDAGAAATWTVSPDALGISLDTDALVRSAHQQGRELAVTSDDPSPLAQARDAAGQLLRLGGRLLGVAPAYLEARRITSPTVAGWLAALSRRLAPPPRVELAPAWRFDRHKATATLRAIAARIDSPPRDADLRIVDGRAEALPSRPGRALDLTAALGQLEAAPWQIAATGRMPLTSVAIPPTIADVSATAAEINRHLVVPLTVRLYDPIVDERLSWPITPDVRAGWLSFSVDASAANGVTWAVAEEKIGAYVTARAETLGAERHLKQAQAVSMIHDAFMSSNSDVPLRVYHFARQHVVQPGETLSSIAFDYGFPYPWIQAANPDLGDLLLAGQAVTIPSPDDQLPLPVVENKRIAISLGEQRMWAYEDGALKWEWVVSTGIPSSPTSPGVFQVQSHEPNAYAASWDLWMPYFMGIYQPAPGQAFMNGFHGFPSRDQRQLLWTSNLGHPVTYGCILLSTENAKTLYEWAEEGVIVAIRP
;
A
#
# COMPACT_ATOMS: atom_id res chain seq x y z
N MET A 1 41.17 -52.05 86.24
CA MET A 1 42.26 -52.78 85.55
C MET A 1 42.07 -54.25 85.84
N GLY A 2 41.93 -55.09 84.81
CA GLY A 2 41.82 -56.52 85.01
C GLY A 2 40.91 -57.20 83.99
N THR A 3 41.54 -57.92 83.06
CA THR A 3 41.17 -59.32 82.78
C THR A 3 40.94 -60.04 84.12
N PRO A 4 40.03 -61.02 84.26
CA PRO A 4 40.08 -62.25 83.47
C PRO A 4 38.68 -62.94 83.31
N PRO A 5 38.60 -64.17 82.75
CA PRO A 5 37.35 -64.89 82.48
C PRO A 5 36.94 -65.72 83.71
N LYS A 6 35.75 -66.36 83.66
CA LYS A 6 35.53 -67.75 84.16
C LYS A 6 34.08 -68.16 83.87
N SER A 7 33.88 -69.08 82.92
CA SER A 7 34.00 -70.54 83.07
C SER A 7 32.68 -71.10 83.61
N THR A 8 31.87 -71.72 82.77
CA THR A 8 31.96 -73.13 82.34
C THR A 8 30.97 -73.98 83.13
N SER A 9 30.11 -74.63 82.36
CA SER A 9 29.79 -76.06 82.45
C SER A 9 30.31 -76.79 83.68
N PHE A 10 29.43 -77.55 84.33
CA PHE A 10 29.83 -78.86 84.81
C PHE A 10 28.77 -79.89 84.46
N THR A 11 29.07 -80.63 83.39
CA THR A 11 28.77 -82.04 83.27
C THR A 11 29.50 -82.76 84.41
N THR A 12 28.80 -83.65 85.10
CA THR A 12 29.26 -85.04 85.23
C THR A 12 28.08 -85.95 85.60
N HIS A 13 27.79 -86.83 84.66
CA HIS A 13 27.11 -88.13 84.78
C HIS A 13 27.75 -89.02 85.88
N PRO A 14 27.30 -90.29 86.14
CA PRO A 14 26.15 -91.05 85.63
C PRO A 14 25.33 -91.77 86.73
N ILE A 15 24.35 -92.52 86.25
CA ILE A 15 23.27 -93.29 86.90
C ILE A 15 23.76 -94.56 87.62
N ALA A 16 23.17 -94.85 88.80
CA ALA A 16 22.72 -96.16 89.34
C ALA A 16 22.61 -96.03 90.88
N ASN A 17 21.70 -96.62 91.65
CA ASN A 17 20.76 -97.71 91.44
C ASN A 17 19.68 -97.67 92.54
N ALA A 18 18.60 -98.42 92.33
CA ALA A 18 17.37 -98.48 93.12
C ALA A 18 17.50 -98.90 94.59
N ARG A 19 16.52 -98.46 95.42
CA ARG A 19 15.82 -99.25 96.46
C ARG A 19 14.53 -98.54 96.95
N ASN A 20 13.39 -99.24 96.83
CA ASN A 20 12.05 -98.98 97.41
C ASN A 20 12.04 -99.16 98.96
N PRO A 21 10.90 -99.03 99.70
CA PRO A 21 9.87 -97.98 99.77
C PRO A 21 9.40 -97.61 101.22
N ALA A 22 8.53 -96.59 101.33
CA ALA A 22 7.40 -96.40 102.29
C ALA A 22 7.66 -96.14 103.81
N PRO A 23 6.65 -95.67 104.61
CA PRO A 23 5.38 -94.97 104.31
C PRO A 23 5.13 -93.71 105.18
N GLY A 24 4.20 -92.83 104.76
CA GLY A 24 3.81 -91.66 105.57
C GLY A 24 2.59 -90.92 105.02
N ASN A 25 1.43 -91.50 105.27
CA ASN A 25 0.08 -91.10 104.90
C ASN A 25 -0.30 -89.65 105.31
N ARG A 26 -0.92 -88.86 104.40
CA ARG A 26 -2.20 -88.13 104.66
C ARG A 26 -2.66 -87.25 103.47
N ARG A 27 -3.60 -87.84 102.73
CA ARG A 27 -4.92 -87.32 102.28
C ARG A 27 -5.07 -85.87 101.78
N ALA A 28 -5.50 -85.84 100.50
CA ALA A 28 -6.68 -85.14 99.96
C ALA A 28 -6.59 -83.63 99.61
N ALA A 29 -6.55 -83.33 98.31
CA ALA A 29 -7.58 -82.56 97.57
C ALA A 29 -7.03 -82.05 96.22
N ARG A 30 -7.47 -82.62 95.08
CA ARG A 30 -7.54 -81.88 93.79
C ARG A 30 -8.19 -82.71 92.69
N ARG A 31 -9.42 -82.36 92.34
CA ARG A 31 -10.11 -82.87 91.14
C ARG A 31 -10.83 -81.73 90.40
N THR A 32 -10.11 -80.69 89.96
CA THR A 32 -10.62 -79.59 89.09
C THR A 32 -9.47 -78.85 88.37
N ARG A 33 -8.74 -79.49 87.43
CA ARG A 33 -7.63 -78.80 86.71
C ARG A 33 -7.48 -79.13 85.22
N ARG A 34 -8.53 -79.58 84.53
CA ARG A 34 -8.48 -79.89 83.08
C ARG A 34 -9.40 -79.07 82.16
N ARG A 35 -10.31 -78.23 82.66
CA ARG A 35 -11.21 -77.39 81.81
C ARG A 35 -10.73 -75.95 81.57
N HIS A 36 -9.84 -75.41 82.41
CA HIS A 36 -9.37 -74.01 82.26
C HIS A 36 -8.23 -73.80 81.25
N LEU A 37 -7.51 -74.87 80.85
CA LEU A 37 -6.39 -74.75 79.93
C LEU A 37 -6.85 -74.54 78.47
N GLY A 38 -7.96 -75.18 78.06
CA GLY A 38 -8.54 -75.00 76.72
C GLY A 38 -9.14 -73.61 76.50
N LEU A 39 -9.80 -73.04 77.51
CA LEU A 39 -10.34 -71.66 77.44
C LEU A 39 -9.24 -70.61 77.41
N PHE A 40 -8.11 -70.83 78.09
CA PHE A 40 -6.95 -69.93 78.04
C PHE A 40 -6.28 -69.94 76.65
N TRP A 41 -6.06 -71.12 76.05
CA TRP A 41 -5.51 -71.20 74.69
C TRP A 41 -6.48 -70.68 73.63
N LEU A 42 -7.80 -70.89 73.78
CA LEU A 42 -8.81 -70.30 72.90
C LEU A 42 -8.84 -68.77 73.04
N ALA A 43 -8.78 -68.23 74.26
CA ALA A 43 -8.71 -66.80 74.51
C ALA A 43 -7.40 -66.19 73.97
N LEU A 44 -6.26 -66.88 74.12
CA LEU A 44 -4.97 -66.46 73.58
C LEU A 44 -4.95 -66.50 72.04
N LEU A 45 -5.53 -67.53 71.42
CA LEU A 45 -5.70 -67.61 69.97
C LEU A 45 -6.63 -66.53 69.43
N LEU A 46 -7.73 -66.24 70.15
CA LEU A 46 -8.61 -65.11 69.83
C LEU A 46 -7.87 -63.77 69.98
N TRP A 47 -7.08 -63.60 71.04
CA TRP A 47 -6.27 -62.39 71.25
C TRP A 47 -5.19 -62.23 70.18
N ALA A 48 -4.51 -63.32 69.81
CA ALA A 48 -3.54 -63.34 68.73
C ALA A 48 -4.20 -63.07 67.37
N ALA A 49 -5.40 -63.59 67.11
CA ALA A 49 -6.16 -63.30 65.89
C ALA A 49 -6.63 -61.83 65.84
N VAL A 50 -7.03 -61.25 66.97
CA VAL A 50 -7.35 -59.82 67.09
C VAL A 50 -6.10 -58.97 66.86
N LEU A 51 -4.96 -59.30 67.49
CA LEU A 51 -3.69 -58.61 67.24
C LEU A 51 -3.25 -58.71 65.78
N LEU A 52 -3.38 -59.89 65.16
CA LEU A 52 -3.03 -60.11 63.76
C LEU A 52 -3.96 -59.29 62.85
N SER A 53 -5.24 -59.19 63.18
CA SER A 53 -6.22 -58.37 62.46
C SER A 53 -5.94 -56.88 62.62
N VAL A 54 -5.55 -56.43 63.81
CA VAL A 54 -5.14 -55.03 64.08
C VAL A 54 -3.82 -54.71 63.36
N ALA A 55 -2.86 -55.64 63.35
CA ALA A 55 -1.60 -55.48 62.62
C ALA A 55 -1.81 -55.48 61.10
N ALA A 56 -2.69 -56.35 60.58
CA ALA A 56 -3.07 -56.38 59.17
C ALA A 56 -3.86 -55.12 58.77
N ALA A 57 -4.77 -54.64 59.63
CA ALA A 57 -5.47 -53.37 59.44
C ALA A 57 -4.50 -52.18 59.47
N GLY A 58 -3.55 -52.17 60.42
CA GLY A 58 -2.50 -51.16 60.52
C GLY A 58 -1.54 -51.16 59.33
N ALA A 59 -1.15 -52.35 58.84
CA ALA A 59 -0.37 -52.50 57.62
C ALA A 59 -1.17 -52.02 56.39
N GLY A 60 -2.47 -52.36 56.31
CA GLY A 60 -3.38 -51.87 55.28
C GLY A 60 -3.53 -50.35 55.28
N LEU A 61 -3.74 -49.74 56.44
CA LEU A 61 -3.78 -48.29 56.66
C LEU A 61 -2.45 -47.62 56.28
N LEU A 62 -1.31 -48.23 56.62
CA LEU A 62 0.02 -47.74 56.23
C LEU A 62 0.25 -47.83 54.71
N THR A 63 -0.22 -48.89 54.05
CA THR A 63 -0.17 -49.00 52.59
C THR A 63 -1.06 -47.97 51.90
N LEU A 64 -2.25 -47.70 52.46
CA LEU A 64 -3.15 -46.63 52.01
C LEU A 64 -2.52 -45.24 52.19
N TYR A 65 -1.86 -44.99 53.33
CA TYR A 65 -1.19 -43.71 53.61
C TYR A 65 -0.02 -43.44 52.65
N ARG A 66 0.71 -44.48 52.26
CA ARG A 66 1.80 -44.44 51.26
C ARG A 66 1.32 -44.54 49.81
N SER A 67 0.01 -44.63 49.59
CA SER A 67 -0.55 -44.76 48.25
C SER A 67 -0.56 -43.42 47.51
N ASP A 68 -0.76 -43.52 46.20
CA ASP A 68 -0.86 -42.37 45.29
C ASP A 68 -2.24 -41.69 45.32
N PHE A 69 -3.11 -42.08 46.24
CA PHE A 69 -4.43 -41.45 46.40
C PHE A 69 -4.33 -40.16 47.23
N ILE A 70 -5.11 -39.16 46.85
CA ILE A 70 -5.32 -37.94 47.61
C ILE A 70 -6.35 -38.23 48.71
N LEU A 71 -6.00 -37.93 49.97
CA LEU A 71 -6.91 -38.17 51.09
C LEU A 71 -8.11 -37.20 51.05
N PRO A 72 -9.29 -37.59 51.58
CA PRO A 72 -10.52 -36.83 51.40
C PRO A 72 -10.47 -35.46 52.10
N GLY A 73 -11.22 -34.50 51.55
CA GLY A 73 -11.29 -33.12 52.07
C GLY A 73 -10.33 -32.14 51.42
N VAL A 74 -9.68 -32.51 50.30
CA VAL A 74 -8.86 -31.59 49.50
C VAL A 74 -9.61 -31.24 48.22
N MET A 75 -9.79 -29.95 47.99
CA MET A 75 -10.45 -29.42 46.80
C MET A 75 -9.51 -28.50 46.03
N ALA A 76 -9.71 -28.42 44.72
CA ALA A 76 -9.10 -27.37 43.91
C ALA A 76 -10.02 -27.01 42.75
N GLN A 77 -10.13 -25.72 42.45
CA GLN A 77 -11.01 -25.20 41.40
C GLN A 77 -12.49 -25.58 41.60
N GLY A 78 -12.90 -25.76 42.86
CA GLY A 78 -14.23 -26.22 43.24
C GLY A 78 -14.49 -27.72 42.98
N LEU A 79 -13.48 -28.48 42.54
CA LEU A 79 -13.55 -29.94 42.38
C LEU A 79 -13.03 -30.66 43.62
N ASP A 80 -13.72 -31.75 44.01
CA ASP A 80 -13.23 -32.65 45.05
C ASP A 80 -12.16 -33.59 44.47
N LEU A 81 -10.95 -33.50 45.00
CA LEU A 81 -9.83 -34.34 44.59
C LEU A 81 -9.69 -35.57 45.49
N GLY A 82 -10.43 -35.61 46.60
CA GLY A 82 -10.41 -36.70 47.56
C GLY A 82 -10.79 -38.04 46.95
N GLY A 83 -9.97 -39.07 47.15
CA GLY A 83 -10.21 -40.41 46.63
C GLY A 83 -9.75 -40.64 45.19
N LEU A 84 -9.22 -39.62 44.51
CA LEU A 84 -8.56 -39.76 43.22
C LEU A 84 -7.08 -40.11 43.39
N THR A 85 -6.50 -40.81 42.41
CA THR A 85 -5.04 -40.91 42.27
C THR A 85 -4.48 -39.56 41.80
N THR A 86 -3.19 -39.31 41.99
CA THR A 86 -2.57 -38.07 41.48
C THR A 86 -2.77 -37.92 39.97
N ALA A 87 -2.64 -39.01 39.21
CA ALA A 87 -2.91 -39.03 37.77
C ALA A 87 -4.38 -38.71 37.44
N GLY A 88 -5.35 -39.31 38.14
CA GLY A 88 -6.78 -39.05 37.92
C GLY A 88 -7.20 -37.63 38.30
N ALA A 89 -6.61 -37.09 39.36
CA ALA A 89 -6.82 -35.70 39.77
C ALA A 89 -6.23 -34.72 38.74
N ALA A 90 -5.03 -35.01 38.19
CA ALA A 90 -4.42 -34.20 37.14
C ALA A 90 -5.26 -34.20 35.86
N GLU A 91 -5.76 -35.36 35.45
CA GLU A 91 -6.63 -35.49 34.27
C GLU A 91 -7.94 -34.73 34.44
N LEU A 92 -8.58 -34.84 35.62
CA LEU A 92 -9.82 -34.13 35.93
C LEU A 92 -9.62 -32.60 35.89
N LEU A 93 -8.57 -32.10 36.55
CA LEU A 93 -8.23 -30.67 36.58
C LEU A 93 -7.86 -30.15 35.19
N GLN A 94 -7.07 -30.91 34.43
CA GLN A 94 -6.70 -30.54 33.06
C GLN A 94 -7.90 -30.56 32.11
N GLY A 95 -8.81 -31.52 32.26
CA GLY A 95 -10.05 -31.62 31.49
C GLY A 95 -10.94 -30.40 31.70
N GLN A 96 -11.23 -30.07 32.96
CA GLN A 96 -12.00 -28.86 33.31
C GLN A 96 -11.32 -27.58 32.82
N TRP A 97 -9.98 -27.51 32.87
CA TRP A 97 -9.23 -26.35 32.37
C TRP A 97 -9.32 -26.19 30.86
N ARG A 98 -9.34 -27.29 30.10
CA ARG A 98 -9.47 -27.27 28.62
C ARG A 98 -10.85 -26.83 28.15
N GLU A 99 -11.89 -27.19 28.88
CA GLU A 99 -13.28 -26.80 28.56
C GLU A 99 -13.58 -25.34 28.87
N ARG A 100 -12.70 -24.67 29.63
CA ARG A 100 -12.86 -23.27 29.97
C ARG A 100 -12.66 -22.39 28.73
N GLY A 101 -13.57 -21.45 28.54
CA GLY A 101 -13.50 -20.43 27.48
C GLY A 101 -13.28 -19.04 28.06
N ILE A 102 -12.44 -18.25 27.40
CA ILE A 102 -12.28 -16.82 27.63
C ILE A 102 -12.86 -16.10 26.41
N VAL A 103 -13.86 -15.26 26.64
CA VAL A 103 -14.46 -14.41 25.61
C VAL A 103 -13.61 -13.15 25.47
N LEU A 104 -12.97 -13.02 24.32
CA LEU A 104 -12.27 -11.82 23.89
C LEU A 104 -13.28 -10.90 23.21
N ASP A 105 -13.51 -9.74 23.80
CA ASP A 105 -14.56 -8.81 23.38
C ASP A 105 -13.95 -7.55 22.75
N ALA A 106 -14.02 -7.45 21.42
CA ALA A 106 -13.55 -6.26 20.70
C ALA A 106 -14.68 -5.23 20.43
N GLY A 107 -15.77 -5.27 21.20
CA GLY A 107 -16.89 -4.34 21.05
C GLY A 107 -17.85 -4.72 19.92
N ALA A 108 -18.15 -3.76 19.03
CA ALA A 108 -19.40 -3.62 18.27
C ALA A 108 -19.89 -4.77 17.32
N ALA A 109 -19.31 -5.98 17.34
CA ALA A 109 -19.95 -7.24 16.89
C ALA A 109 -19.01 -8.46 16.93
N ALA A 110 -17.74 -8.32 17.31
CA ALA A 110 -16.76 -9.39 17.14
C ALA A 110 -16.24 -9.90 18.49
N THR A 111 -16.73 -11.09 18.86
CA THR A 111 -16.27 -11.82 20.04
C THR A 111 -15.61 -13.12 19.61
N TRP A 112 -14.48 -13.47 20.21
CA TRP A 112 -13.85 -14.78 20.02
C TRP A 112 -13.76 -15.51 21.34
N THR A 113 -14.13 -16.78 21.34
CA THR A 113 -13.89 -17.65 22.49
C THR A 113 -12.59 -18.41 22.25
N VAL A 114 -11.65 -18.24 23.16
CA VAL A 114 -10.36 -18.95 23.15
C VAL A 114 -10.17 -19.69 24.47
N SER A 115 -9.38 -20.77 24.46
CA SER A 115 -9.01 -21.43 25.71
C SER A 115 -8.00 -20.60 26.51
N PRO A 116 -7.92 -20.77 27.84
CA PRO A 116 -6.86 -20.17 28.64
C PRO A 116 -5.45 -20.52 28.13
N ASP A 117 -5.21 -21.75 27.69
CA ASP A 117 -3.89 -22.15 27.15
C ASP A 117 -3.54 -21.41 25.86
N ALA A 118 -4.52 -21.10 25.01
CA ALA A 118 -4.30 -20.28 23.82
C ALA A 118 -3.84 -18.85 24.20
N LEU A 119 -4.31 -18.30 25.32
CA LEU A 119 -3.82 -17.04 25.88
C LEU A 119 -2.56 -17.20 26.74
N GLY A 120 -1.90 -18.36 26.69
CA GLY A 120 -0.68 -18.63 27.44
C GLY A 120 -0.91 -18.92 28.93
N ILE A 121 -2.16 -19.06 29.38
CA ILE A 121 -2.49 -19.33 30.78
C ILE A 121 -2.65 -20.84 30.96
N SER A 122 -1.64 -21.48 31.55
CA SER A 122 -1.65 -22.93 31.80
C SER A 122 -1.78 -23.21 33.29
N LEU A 123 -2.62 -24.19 33.65
CA LEU A 123 -2.69 -24.73 35.00
C LEU A 123 -1.48 -25.67 35.21
N ASP A 124 -0.70 -25.44 36.27
CA ASP A 124 0.37 -26.34 36.70
C ASP A 124 -0.24 -27.47 37.53
N THR A 125 -0.89 -28.40 36.81
CA THR A 125 -1.60 -29.54 37.41
C THR A 125 -0.66 -30.38 38.28
N ASP A 126 0.58 -30.55 37.85
CA ASP A 126 1.57 -31.35 38.57
C ASP A 126 1.92 -30.72 39.93
N ALA A 127 2.12 -29.40 39.98
CA ALA A 127 2.34 -28.71 41.24
C ALA A 127 1.09 -28.75 42.13
N LEU A 128 -0.08 -28.48 41.55
CA LEU A 128 -1.34 -28.45 42.29
C LEU A 128 -1.71 -29.82 42.88
N VAL A 129 -1.54 -30.89 42.11
CA VAL A 129 -1.80 -32.27 42.54
C VAL A 129 -0.79 -32.75 43.57
N ARG A 130 0.50 -32.39 43.44
CA ARG A 130 1.49 -32.66 44.49
C ARG A 130 1.12 -31.96 45.80
N SER A 131 0.74 -30.68 45.73
CA SER A 131 0.23 -29.94 46.89
C SER A 131 -1.02 -30.59 47.46
N ALA A 132 -1.94 -31.08 46.63
CA ALA A 132 -3.14 -31.77 47.08
C ALA A 132 -2.85 -33.09 47.80
N HIS A 133 -1.94 -33.88 47.23
CA HIS A 133 -1.49 -35.15 47.79
C HIS A 133 -0.78 -34.93 49.14
N GLN A 134 0.04 -33.89 49.27
CA GLN A 134 0.67 -33.50 50.54
C GLN A 134 -0.33 -32.96 51.56
N GLN A 135 -1.17 -31.99 51.18
CA GLN A 135 -2.15 -31.35 52.05
C GLN A 135 -3.12 -32.36 52.65
N GLY A 136 -3.57 -33.34 51.87
CA GLY A 136 -4.46 -34.40 52.35
C GLY A 136 -3.84 -35.22 53.49
N ARG A 137 -2.52 -35.40 53.49
CA ARG A 137 -1.78 -36.08 54.55
C ARG A 137 -1.45 -35.19 55.74
N GLU A 138 -1.13 -33.93 55.51
CA GLU A 138 -0.91 -32.97 56.61
C GLU A 138 -2.18 -32.79 57.44
N LEU A 139 -3.33 -32.62 56.79
CA LEU A 139 -4.64 -32.55 57.44
C LEU A 139 -5.06 -33.83 58.18
N ALA A 140 -4.37 -34.95 57.94
CA ALA A 140 -4.59 -36.20 58.64
C ALA A 140 -3.74 -36.31 59.92
N VAL A 141 -2.75 -35.44 60.11
CA VAL A 141 -1.77 -35.51 61.21
C VAL A 141 -1.82 -34.26 62.12
N THR A 142 -2.27 -33.10 61.63
CA THR A 142 -2.29 -31.86 62.41
C THR A 142 -3.51 -31.73 63.35
N SER A 143 -3.30 -31.10 64.52
CA SER A 143 -4.35 -30.75 65.48
C SER A 143 -4.78 -29.28 65.35
N ASP A 144 -6.08 -28.99 65.47
CA ASP A 144 -6.61 -27.62 65.39
C ASP A 144 -6.30 -26.75 66.64
N ASP A 145 -5.66 -27.31 67.68
CA ASP A 145 -5.30 -26.60 68.93
C ASP A 145 -3.76 -26.43 69.03
N PRO A 146 -3.23 -25.19 69.12
CA PRO A 146 -1.79 -24.93 69.13
C PRO A 146 -1.10 -25.17 70.49
N SER A 147 -1.80 -25.60 71.54
CA SER A 147 -1.16 -25.79 72.85
C SER A 147 -0.26 -27.06 72.92
N PRO A 148 0.96 -26.98 73.51
CA PRO A 148 1.87 -28.13 73.63
C PRO A 148 1.28 -29.30 74.46
N LEU A 149 0.37 -28.99 75.39
CA LEU A 149 -0.30 -29.97 76.26
C LEU A 149 -1.43 -30.74 75.55
N ALA A 150 -2.06 -30.15 74.52
CA ALA A 150 -3.04 -30.84 73.68
C ALA A 150 -2.38 -31.77 72.66
N GLN A 151 -1.25 -31.36 72.08
CA GLN A 151 -0.47 -32.18 71.13
C GLN A 151 0.04 -33.48 71.76
N ALA A 152 0.44 -33.46 73.04
CA ALA A 152 0.90 -34.65 73.76
C ALA A 152 -0.24 -35.58 74.22
N ARG A 153 -1.48 -35.06 74.35
CA ARG A 153 -2.65 -35.83 74.83
C ARG A 153 -3.48 -36.48 73.72
N ASP A 154 -3.39 -36.03 72.47
CA ASP A 154 -4.31 -36.44 71.40
C ASP A 154 -3.72 -37.46 70.39
N ALA A 155 -2.89 -38.40 70.85
CA ALA A 155 -2.43 -39.50 69.99
C ALA A 155 -3.60 -40.37 69.48
N ALA A 156 -4.66 -40.54 70.30
CA ALA A 156 -5.84 -41.31 69.94
C ALA A 156 -6.76 -40.58 68.93
N GLY A 157 -6.96 -39.26 69.07
CA GLY A 157 -7.77 -38.48 68.12
C GLY A 157 -7.08 -38.26 66.78
N GLN A 158 -5.74 -38.14 66.76
CA GLN A 158 -4.96 -38.14 65.51
C GLN A 158 -5.09 -39.49 64.77
N LEU A 159 -4.97 -40.62 65.47
CA LEU A 159 -5.16 -41.94 64.88
C LEU A 159 -6.59 -42.16 64.36
N LEU A 160 -7.61 -41.63 65.05
CA LEU A 160 -9.00 -41.69 64.60
C LEU A 160 -9.26 -40.81 63.36
N ARG A 161 -8.66 -39.62 63.28
CA ARG A 161 -8.75 -38.73 62.10
C ARG A 161 -8.03 -39.31 60.88
N LEU A 162 -6.79 -39.78 61.08
CA LEU A 162 -6.01 -40.47 60.06
C LEU A 162 -6.73 -41.73 59.59
N GLY A 163 -7.20 -42.56 60.52
CA GLY A 163 -7.99 -43.75 60.24
C GLY A 163 -9.26 -43.42 59.46
N GLY A 164 -10.00 -42.38 59.86
CA GLY A 164 -11.22 -41.95 59.18
C GLY A 164 -11.00 -41.46 57.75
N ARG A 165 -9.95 -40.66 57.52
CA ARG A 165 -9.57 -40.19 56.17
C ARG A 165 -9.08 -41.34 55.28
N LEU A 166 -8.27 -42.25 55.82
CA LEU A 166 -7.78 -43.42 55.07
C LEU A 166 -8.90 -44.39 54.71
N LEU A 167 -9.86 -44.60 55.62
CA LEU A 167 -11.05 -45.41 55.38
C LEU A 167 -11.96 -44.82 54.30
N GLY A 168 -11.96 -43.49 54.12
CA GLY A 168 -12.69 -42.82 53.05
C GLY A 168 -12.19 -43.15 51.63
N VAL A 169 -10.92 -43.56 51.48
CA VAL A 169 -10.30 -43.93 50.20
C VAL A 169 -10.23 -45.44 50.00
N ALA A 170 -10.38 -46.21 51.09
CA ALA A 170 -10.31 -47.67 51.06
C ALA A 170 -11.19 -48.33 49.97
N PRO A 171 -12.44 -47.88 49.69
CA PRO A 171 -13.23 -48.44 48.59
C PRO A 171 -12.55 -48.29 47.21
N ALA A 172 -12.10 -47.08 46.87
CA ALA A 172 -11.44 -46.78 45.60
C ALA A 172 -10.10 -47.53 45.47
N TYR A 173 -9.37 -47.67 46.57
CA TYR A 173 -8.13 -48.43 46.61
C TYR A 173 -8.34 -49.94 46.36
N LEU A 174 -9.35 -50.54 46.99
CA LEU A 174 -9.68 -51.95 46.81
C LEU A 174 -10.14 -52.25 45.38
N GLU A 175 -10.95 -51.36 44.81
CA GLU A 175 -11.39 -51.44 43.42
C GLU A 175 -10.23 -51.35 42.44
N ALA A 176 -9.33 -50.37 42.60
CA ALA A 176 -8.14 -50.21 41.78
C ALA A 176 -7.19 -51.43 41.84
N ARG A 177 -7.17 -52.16 42.96
CA ARG A 177 -6.39 -53.40 43.14
C ARG A 177 -7.17 -54.66 42.77
N ARG A 178 -8.40 -54.54 42.27
CA ARG A 178 -9.32 -55.66 41.93
C ARG A 178 -9.58 -56.61 43.10
N ILE A 179 -9.53 -56.09 44.33
CA ILE A 179 -9.79 -56.86 45.55
C ILE A 179 -11.30 -56.86 45.77
N THR A 180 -11.99 -57.90 45.32
CA THR A 180 -13.46 -57.99 45.38
C THR A 180 -13.90 -58.84 46.57
N SER A 181 -14.45 -58.17 47.60
CA SER A 181 -15.15 -58.84 48.70
C SER A 181 -16.41 -58.02 49.09
N PRO A 182 -17.62 -58.54 48.80
CA PRO A 182 -18.87 -57.82 49.09
C PRO A 182 -19.08 -57.58 50.60
N THR A 183 -18.55 -58.47 51.44
CA THR A 183 -18.53 -58.31 52.89
C THR A 183 -17.64 -57.14 53.31
N VAL A 184 -16.39 -57.08 52.83
CA VAL A 184 -15.46 -55.99 53.17
C VAL A 184 -15.99 -54.63 52.69
N ALA A 185 -16.55 -54.57 51.49
CA ALA A 185 -17.17 -53.35 50.96
C ALA A 185 -18.35 -52.87 51.82
N GLY A 186 -19.24 -53.77 52.25
CA GLY A 186 -20.37 -53.46 53.12
C GLY A 186 -19.95 -52.96 54.51
N TRP A 187 -18.92 -53.55 55.10
CA TRP A 187 -18.34 -53.11 56.38
C TRP A 187 -17.70 -51.73 56.27
N LEU A 188 -16.90 -51.47 55.23
CA LEU A 188 -16.27 -50.16 55.01
C LEU A 188 -17.31 -49.06 54.77
N ALA A 189 -18.37 -49.35 54.01
CA ALA A 189 -19.48 -48.42 53.79
C ALA A 189 -20.31 -48.12 55.06
N ALA A 190 -20.45 -49.11 55.96
CA ALA A 190 -21.10 -48.89 57.26
C ALA A 190 -20.22 -48.07 58.22
N LEU A 191 -18.90 -48.26 58.16
CA LEU A 191 -17.93 -47.56 58.99
C LEU A 191 -17.71 -46.11 58.54
N SER A 192 -17.63 -45.86 57.23
CA SER A 192 -17.50 -44.51 56.66
C SER A 192 -18.70 -43.62 57.00
N ARG A 193 -19.93 -44.17 57.00
CA ARG A 193 -21.16 -43.45 57.38
C ARG A 193 -21.21 -42.98 58.84
N ARG A 194 -20.38 -43.57 59.72
CA ARG A 194 -20.30 -43.20 61.13
C ARG A 194 -19.20 -42.16 61.41
N LEU A 195 -18.40 -41.82 60.40
CA LEU A 195 -17.32 -40.84 60.51
C LEU A 195 -17.80 -39.48 59.98
N ALA A 196 -17.52 -38.41 60.73
CA ALA A 196 -17.80 -37.06 60.25
C ALA A 196 -16.98 -36.75 58.99
N PRO A 197 -17.56 -36.09 57.97
CA PRO A 197 -16.82 -35.71 56.78
C PRO A 197 -15.66 -34.78 57.16
N PRO A 198 -14.46 -34.97 56.58
CA PRO A 198 -13.33 -34.11 56.91
C PRO A 198 -13.59 -32.66 56.49
N PRO A 199 -13.01 -31.68 57.20
CA PRO A 199 -13.05 -30.29 56.76
C PRO A 199 -12.44 -30.18 55.36
N ARG A 200 -13.10 -29.40 54.50
CA ARG A 200 -12.70 -29.17 53.12
C ARG A 200 -11.70 -28.02 53.06
N VAL A 201 -10.58 -28.24 52.39
CA VAL A 201 -9.55 -27.23 52.14
C VAL A 201 -9.45 -27.02 50.65
N GLU A 202 -9.73 -25.79 50.21
CA GLU A 202 -9.55 -25.36 48.83
C GLU A 202 -8.09 -24.92 48.62
N LEU A 203 -7.41 -25.56 47.67
CA LEU A 203 -6.06 -25.18 47.30
C LEU A 203 -6.06 -23.99 46.38
N ALA A 204 -5.12 -23.08 46.61
CA ALA A 204 -4.81 -22.05 45.64
C ALA A 204 -4.34 -22.69 44.33
N PRO A 205 -4.82 -22.21 43.17
CA PRO A 205 -4.44 -22.74 41.89
C PRO A 205 -2.96 -22.45 41.59
N ALA A 206 -2.21 -23.46 41.16
CA ALA A 206 -0.87 -23.28 40.61
C ALA A 206 -0.97 -23.07 39.10
N TRP A 207 -0.37 -22.00 38.57
CA TRP A 207 -0.47 -21.62 37.16
C TRP A 207 0.83 -21.03 36.64
N ARG A 208 0.95 -20.97 35.31
CA ARG A 208 2.05 -20.33 34.59
C ARG A 208 1.49 -19.50 33.44
N PHE A 209 2.22 -18.44 33.09
CA PHE A 209 1.89 -17.57 31.96
C PHE A 209 2.99 -17.62 30.89
N ASP A 210 2.60 -17.90 29.66
CA ASP A 210 3.46 -17.93 28.47
C ASP A 210 3.11 -16.73 27.57
N ARG A 211 3.97 -15.71 27.63
CA ARG A 211 3.84 -14.49 26.83
C ARG A 211 3.90 -14.76 25.33
N HIS A 212 4.66 -15.75 24.88
CA HIS A 212 4.83 -16.04 23.46
C HIS A 212 3.55 -16.63 22.87
N LYS A 213 2.92 -17.58 23.58
CA LYS A 213 1.59 -18.10 23.20
C LYS A 213 0.53 -17.00 23.18
N ALA A 214 0.47 -16.18 24.24
CA ALA A 214 -0.46 -15.05 24.32
C ALA A 214 -0.29 -14.10 23.12
N THR A 215 0.96 -13.74 22.79
CA THR A 215 1.29 -12.87 21.66
C THR A 215 0.87 -13.50 20.33
N ALA A 216 1.13 -14.79 20.12
CA ALA A 216 0.76 -15.49 18.89
C ALA A 216 -0.76 -15.50 18.68
N THR A 217 -1.53 -15.81 19.71
CA THR A 217 -3.00 -15.82 19.66
C THR A 217 -3.57 -14.42 19.43
N LEU A 218 -3.08 -13.41 20.15
CA LEU A 218 -3.54 -12.03 19.95
C LEU A 218 -3.18 -11.49 18.57
N ARG A 219 -2.03 -11.86 17.99
CA ARG A 219 -1.69 -11.52 16.59
C ARG A 219 -2.62 -12.20 15.57
N ALA A 220 -2.99 -13.46 15.80
CA ALA A 220 -3.94 -14.15 14.95
C ALA A 220 -5.33 -13.50 14.97
N ILE A 221 -5.71 -12.90 16.11
CA ILE A 221 -6.94 -12.12 16.27
C ILE A 221 -6.80 -10.74 15.64
N ALA A 222 -5.67 -10.05 15.86
CA ALA A 222 -5.37 -8.76 15.23
C ALA A 222 -5.50 -8.84 13.71
N ALA A 223 -4.97 -9.89 13.07
CA ALA A 223 -5.11 -10.11 11.62
C ALA A 223 -6.57 -10.18 11.11
N ARG A 224 -7.55 -10.39 11.99
CA ARG A 224 -8.98 -10.40 11.66
C ARG A 224 -9.69 -9.08 12.00
N ILE A 225 -9.10 -8.27 12.89
CA ILE A 225 -9.65 -6.99 13.37
C ILE A 225 -9.07 -5.81 12.58
N ASP A 226 -7.78 -5.91 12.26
CA ASP A 226 -6.95 -4.86 11.73
C ASP A 226 -7.38 -4.54 10.29
N SER A 227 -7.58 -3.25 10.04
CA SER A 227 -7.86 -2.71 8.71
C SER A 227 -6.86 -1.60 8.42
N PRO A 228 -6.07 -1.69 7.34
CA PRO A 228 -5.09 -0.65 7.03
C PRO A 228 -5.80 0.68 6.73
N PRO A 229 -5.16 1.83 7.03
CA PRO A 229 -5.68 3.12 6.58
C PRO A 229 -5.70 3.19 5.05
N ARG A 230 -6.58 4.04 4.51
CA ARG A 230 -6.56 4.44 3.11
C ARG A 230 -6.30 5.93 3.02
N ASP A 231 -5.30 6.28 2.24
CA ASP A 231 -4.93 7.66 1.98
C ASP A 231 -6.02 8.37 1.13
N ALA A 232 -6.10 9.69 1.29
CA ALA A 232 -6.84 10.52 0.37
C ALA A 232 -6.16 10.50 -1.01
N ASP A 233 -6.95 10.60 -2.06
CA ASP A 233 -6.48 10.47 -3.44
C ASP A 233 -7.23 11.43 -4.36
N LEU A 234 -6.73 11.64 -5.58
CA LEU A 234 -7.35 12.48 -6.59
C LEU A 234 -7.94 11.63 -7.70
N ARG A 235 -9.09 12.06 -8.22
CA ARG A 235 -9.64 11.52 -9.47
C ARG A 235 -10.11 12.63 -10.38
N ILE A 236 -10.16 12.34 -11.68
CA ILE A 236 -10.80 13.21 -12.67
C ILE A 236 -12.22 12.69 -12.94
N VAL A 237 -13.21 13.56 -12.81
CA VAL A 237 -14.62 13.30 -13.14
C VAL A 237 -15.14 14.51 -13.91
N ASP A 238 -15.71 14.28 -15.11
CA ASP A 238 -16.33 15.31 -15.96
C ASP A 238 -15.46 16.59 -16.10
N GLY A 239 -14.18 16.40 -16.41
CA GLY A 239 -13.23 17.50 -16.65
C GLY A 239 -12.82 18.27 -15.39
N ARG A 240 -13.05 17.70 -14.19
CA ARG A 240 -12.71 18.31 -12.91
C ARG A 240 -11.91 17.35 -12.03
N ALA A 241 -11.01 17.89 -11.23
CA ALA A 241 -10.35 17.15 -10.17
C ALA A 241 -11.24 17.07 -8.93
N GLU A 242 -11.47 15.86 -8.42
CA GLU A 242 -12.20 15.58 -7.19
C GLU A 242 -11.28 14.92 -6.16
N ALA A 243 -11.39 15.36 -4.91
CA ALA A 243 -10.73 14.73 -3.78
C ALA A 243 -11.52 13.50 -3.32
N LEU A 244 -10.86 12.35 -3.30
CA LEU A 244 -11.33 11.14 -2.64
C LEU A 244 -10.93 11.20 -1.17
N PRO A 245 -11.90 11.09 -0.23
CA PRO A 245 -11.61 11.22 1.18
C PRO A 245 -10.80 10.04 1.71
N SER A 246 -9.85 10.32 2.60
CA SER A 246 -9.11 9.31 3.33
C SER A 246 -10.01 8.53 4.29
N ARG A 247 -9.55 7.35 4.73
CA ARG A 247 -10.22 6.55 5.76
C ARG A 247 -9.19 6.08 6.79
N PRO A 248 -9.37 6.42 8.08
CA PRO A 248 -8.54 5.89 9.14
C PRO A 248 -8.55 4.36 9.16
N GLY A 249 -7.39 3.79 9.41
CA GLY A 249 -7.24 2.38 9.71
C GLY A 249 -7.61 2.09 11.16
N ARG A 250 -7.56 0.82 11.50
CA ARG A 250 -7.80 0.33 12.86
C ARG A 250 -6.86 -0.83 13.12
N ALA A 251 -6.25 -0.87 14.29
CA ALA A 251 -5.47 -2.02 14.72
C ALA A 251 -5.76 -2.36 16.18
N LEU A 252 -5.66 -3.64 16.53
CA LEU A 252 -5.69 -4.09 17.91
C LEU A 252 -4.53 -3.46 18.70
N ASP A 253 -4.80 -2.87 19.85
CA ASP A 253 -3.76 -2.44 20.78
C ASP A 253 -3.14 -3.67 21.46
N LEU A 254 -2.19 -4.28 20.77
CA LEU A 254 -1.49 -5.48 21.25
C LEU A 254 -0.75 -5.21 22.56
N THR A 255 -0.21 -4.00 22.75
CA THR A 255 0.52 -3.64 23.96
C THR A 255 -0.42 -3.58 25.16
N ALA A 256 -1.58 -2.91 25.02
CA ALA A 256 -2.58 -2.86 26.07
C ALA A 256 -3.18 -4.26 26.35
N ALA A 257 -3.48 -5.05 25.31
CA ALA A 257 -4.01 -6.39 25.46
C ALA A 257 -3.04 -7.33 26.19
N LEU A 258 -1.75 -7.32 25.81
CA LEU A 258 -0.72 -8.09 26.51
C LEU A 258 -0.49 -7.59 27.93
N GLY A 259 -0.49 -6.28 28.15
CA GLY A 259 -0.36 -5.69 29.48
C GLY A 259 -1.49 -6.11 30.43
N GLN A 260 -2.73 -6.21 29.94
CA GLN A 260 -3.86 -6.74 30.71
C GLN A 260 -3.65 -8.21 31.09
N LEU A 261 -3.21 -9.04 30.13
CA LEU A 261 -2.92 -10.45 30.39
C LEU A 261 -1.77 -10.63 31.39
N GLU A 262 -0.74 -9.81 31.32
CA GLU A 262 0.42 -9.89 32.23
C GLU A 262 0.10 -9.42 33.64
N ALA A 263 -0.75 -8.41 33.78
CA ALA A 263 -1.13 -7.86 35.08
C ALA A 263 -2.00 -8.83 35.90
N ALA A 264 -2.92 -9.56 35.24
CA ALA A 264 -3.84 -10.44 35.96
C ALA A 264 -4.28 -11.69 35.13
N PRO A 265 -3.35 -12.59 34.75
CA PRO A 265 -3.68 -13.72 33.87
C PRO A 265 -4.73 -14.64 34.50
N TRP A 266 -4.52 -14.98 35.77
CA TRP A 266 -5.45 -15.84 36.50
C TRP A 266 -6.85 -15.24 36.64
N GLN A 267 -6.94 -13.94 36.90
CA GLN A 267 -8.23 -13.25 37.05
C GLN A 267 -9.02 -13.26 35.75
N ILE A 268 -8.35 -13.05 34.60
CA ILE A 268 -8.98 -13.10 33.28
C ILE A 268 -9.49 -14.51 32.96
N ALA A 269 -8.70 -15.55 33.26
CA ALA A 269 -9.18 -16.92 33.14
C ALA A 269 -10.36 -17.19 34.08
N ALA A 270 -10.32 -16.66 35.31
CA ALA A 270 -11.38 -16.82 36.30
C ALA A 270 -12.70 -16.20 35.85
N THR A 271 -12.68 -14.96 35.36
CA THR A 271 -13.86 -14.22 34.89
C THR A 271 -14.34 -14.69 33.52
N GLY A 272 -13.47 -15.30 32.72
CA GLY A 272 -13.78 -15.82 31.39
C GLY A 272 -14.05 -14.73 30.35
N ARG A 273 -13.65 -13.48 30.62
CA ARG A 273 -13.82 -12.36 29.68
C ARG A 273 -12.63 -11.41 29.71
N MET A 274 -12.25 -10.91 28.54
CA MET A 274 -11.19 -9.91 28.37
C MET A 274 -11.58 -8.91 27.28
N PRO A 275 -11.70 -7.61 27.61
CA PRO A 275 -11.95 -6.58 26.61
C PRO A 275 -10.70 -6.35 25.75
N LEU A 276 -10.90 -6.20 24.44
CA LEU A 276 -9.90 -5.84 23.46
C LEU A 276 -10.15 -4.41 22.98
N THR A 277 -9.14 -3.56 23.09
CA THR A 277 -9.20 -2.17 22.61
C THR A 277 -8.49 -2.07 21.27
N SER A 278 -9.11 -1.38 20.31
CA SER A 278 -8.46 -1.02 19.05
C SER A 278 -8.05 0.45 19.04
N VAL A 279 -6.90 0.75 18.43
CA VAL A 279 -6.43 2.10 18.15
C VAL A 279 -6.69 2.45 16.68
N ALA A 280 -7.05 3.71 16.42
CA ALA A 280 -7.17 4.23 15.06
C ALA A 280 -5.77 4.52 14.50
N ILE A 281 -5.51 4.08 13.27
CA ILE A 281 -4.28 4.40 12.55
C ILE A 281 -4.60 5.54 11.57
N PRO A 282 -4.00 6.73 11.71
CA PRO A 282 -4.24 7.81 10.77
C PRO A 282 -3.71 7.44 9.38
N PRO A 283 -4.36 7.91 8.29
CA PRO A 283 -3.79 7.83 6.96
C PRO A 283 -2.52 8.69 6.86
N THR A 284 -1.63 8.33 5.94
CA THR A 284 -0.44 9.13 5.61
C THR A 284 -0.86 10.44 4.95
N ILE A 285 -1.85 10.38 4.04
CA ILE A 285 -2.41 11.55 3.36
C ILE A 285 -3.86 11.70 3.82
N ALA A 286 -4.12 12.73 4.62
CA ALA A 286 -5.44 12.94 5.21
C ALA A 286 -6.41 13.67 4.25
N ASP A 287 -5.91 14.65 3.50
CA ASP A 287 -6.71 15.53 2.65
C ASP A 287 -5.93 16.01 1.42
N VAL A 288 -6.59 16.01 0.27
CA VAL A 288 -6.08 16.52 -1.02
C VAL A 288 -7.01 17.57 -1.64
N SER A 289 -7.99 18.07 -0.88
CA SER A 289 -9.00 19.03 -1.34
C SER A 289 -8.37 20.35 -1.82
N ALA A 290 -7.30 20.80 -1.18
CA ALA A 290 -6.55 21.99 -1.59
C ALA A 290 -5.91 21.79 -2.98
N THR A 291 -5.29 20.63 -3.21
CA THR A 291 -4.70 20.26 -4.51
C THR A 291 -5.78 20.13 -5.59
N ALA A 292 -6.92 19.50 -5.27
CA ALA A 292 -8.06 19.41 -6.20
C ALA A 292 -8.58 20.81 -6.59
N ALA A 293 -8.70 21.72 -5.61
CA ALA A 293 -9.13 23.10 -5.85
C ALA A 293 -8.11 23.88 -6.70
N GLU A 294 -6.81 23.68 -6.46
CA GLU A 294 -5.74 24.25 -7.26
C GLU A 294 -5.85 23.84 -8.72
N ILE A 295 -5.88 22.53 -9.00
CA ILE A 295 -6.02 21.99 -10.36
C ILE A 295 -7.27 22.54 -11.05
N ASN A 296 -8.39 22.58 -10.33
CA ASN A 296 -9.64 23.10 -10.89
C ASN A 296 -9.55 24.58 -11.28
N ARG A 297 -8.73 25.40 -10.64
CA ARG A 297 -8.50 26.79 -11.07
C ARG A 297 -7.85 26.88 -12.46
N HIS A 298 -6.95 25.95 -12.80
CA HIS A 298 -6.38 25.87 -14.14
C HIS A 298 -7.41 25.32 -15.15
N LEU A 299 -8.21 24.32 -14.76
CA LEU A 299 -9.18 23.67 -15.64
C LEU A 299 -10.42 24.52 -15.99
N VAL A 300 -10.72 25.59 -15.24
CA VAL A 300 -11.84 26.50 -15.58
C VAL A 300 -11.46 27.60 -16.56
N VAL A 301 -10.19 27.98 -16.66
CA VAL A 301 -9.74 29.03 -17.58
C VAL A 301 -9.88 28.52 -19.01
N PRO A 302 -10.60 29.17 -19.93
CA PRO A 302 -10.72 28.66 -21.30
C PRO A 302 -9.35 28.62 -21.96
N LEU A 303 -9.05 27.59 -22.75
CA LEU A 303 -7.80 27.46 -23.51
C LEU A 303 -8.13 27.23 -24.98
N THR A 304 -7.64 28.10 -25.85
CA THR A 304 -7.88 28.06 -27.29
C THR A 304 -6.56 28.13 -28.03
N VAL A 305 -6.35 27.18 -28.94
CA VAL A 305 -5.26 27.28 -29.92
C VAL A 305 -5.77 28.07 -31.10
N ARG A 306 -5.16 29.22 -31.37
CA ARG A 306 -5.43 30.02 -32.57
C ARG A 306 -4.38 29.73 -33.61
N LEU A 307 -4.84 29.36 -34.80
CA LEU A 307 -3.97 29.00 -35.91
C LEU A 307 -4.05 30.07 -36.98
N TYR A 308 -2.89 30.40 -37.54
CA TYR A 308 -2.80 31.23 -38.73
C TYR A 308 -1.98 30.55 -39.82
N ASP A 309 -2.57 30.45 -41.01
CA ASP A 309 -1.91 30.03 -42.24
C ASP A 309 -1.61 31.27 -43.10
N PRO A 310 -0.34 31.74 -43.15
CA PRO A 310 0.01 32.94 -43.92
C PRO A 310 -0.07 32.74 -45.44
N ILE A 311 -0.01 31.49 -45.91
CA ILE A 311 -0.01 31.16 -47.35
C ILE A 311 -1.39 31.42 -47.94
N VAL A 312 -2.43 30.87 -47.32
CA VAL A 312 -3.81 31.01 -47.80
C VAL A 312 -4.62 32.09 -47.06
N ASP A 313 -4.01 32.78 -46.09
CA ASP A 313 -4.64 33.81 -45.25
C ASP A 313 -5.82 33.26 -44.41
N GLU A 314 -5.68 32.03 -43.93
CA GLU A 314 -6.72 31.32 -43.19
C GLU A 314 -6.46 31.38 -41.68
N ARG A 315 -7.53 31.60 -40.90
CA ARG A 315 -7.50 31.54 -39.44
C ARG A 315 -8.41 30.43 -38.93
N LEU A 316 -7.86 29.56 -38.09
CA LEU A 316 -8.60 28.47 -37.45
C LEU A 316 -8.53 28.60 -35.93
N SER A 317 -9.48 27.99 -35.23
CA SER A 317 -9.54 28.02 -33.78
C SER A 317 -9.90 26.64 -33.24
N TRP A 318 -9.06 26.13 -32.32
CA TRP A 318 -9.29 24.88 -31.63
C TRP A 318 -9.51 25.15 -30.14
N PRO A 319 -10.77 25.28 -29.70
CA PRO A 319 -11.07 25.33 -28.27
C PRO A 319 -10.74 23.98 -27.63
N ILE A 320 -10.02 24.00 -26.51
CA ILE A 320 -9.64 22.82 -25.75
C ILE A 320 -10.54 22.73 -24.50
N THR A 321 -11.45 21.77 -24.51
CA THR A 321 -12.42 21.55 -23.43
C THR A 321 -11.74 21.15 -22.10
N PRO A 322 -12.35 21.45 -20.94
CA PRO A 322 -11.87 20.99 -19.64
C PRO A 322 -11.62 19.48 -19.57
N ASP A 323 -12.46 18.64 -20.19
CA ASP A 323 -12.30 17.18 -20.20
C ASP A 323 -10.98 16.72 -20.83
N VAL A 324 -10.69 17.24 -22.02
CA VAL A 324 -9.43 16.97 -22.74
C VAL A 324 -8.22 17.38 -21.88
N ARG A 325 -8.30 18.57 -21.28
CA ARG A 325 -7.26 19.13 -20.42
C ARG A 325 -7.04 18.34 -19.13
N ALA A 326 -8.12 17.95 -18.46
CA ALA A 326 -8.05 17.11 -17.28
C ALA A 326 -7.46 15.74 -17.61
N GLY A 327 -7.71 15.23 -18.82
CA GLY A 327 -7.10 14.01 -19.34
C GLY A 327 -5.57 14.08 -19.47
N TRP A 328 -4.99 15.28 -19.59
CA TRP A 328 -3.53 15.48 -19.66
C TRP A 328 -2.83 15.39 -18.31
N LEU A 329 -3.57 15.45 -17.21
CA LEU A 329 -3.00 15.42 -15.87
C LEU A 329 -2.42 14.03 -15.54
N SER A 330 -1.34 14.04 -14.78
CA SER A 330 -0.73 12.87 -14.15
C SER A 330 -0.50 13.17 -12.67
N PHE A 331 -0.84 12.21 -11.81
CA PHE A 331 -0.70 12.31 -10.36
C PHE A 331 0.39 11.37 -9.86
N SER A 332 1.21 11.85 -8.94
CA SER A 332 2.26 11.08 -8.29
C SER A 332 2.18 11.28 -6.79
N VAL A 333 2.35 10.20 -6.03
CA VAL A 333 2.45 10.28 -4.58
C VAL A 333 3.85 10.74 -4.20
N ASP A 334 3.93 11.81 -3.41
CA ASP A 334 5.17 12.33 -2.86
C ASP A 334 4.97 12.61 -1.37
N ALA A 335 5.48 11.72 -0.52
CA ALA A 335 5.39 11.83 0.93
C ALA A 335 6.13 13.05 1.50
N SER A 336 6.97 13.73 0.71
CA SER A 336 7.64 14.97 1.09
C SER A 336 6.85 16.23 0.71
N ALA A 337 5.86 16.12 -0.18
CA ALA A 337 4.99 17.23 -0.55
C ALA A 337 4.00 17.55 0.59
N ALA A 338 3.67 18.84 0.75
CA ALA A 338 2.80 19.32 1.85
C ALA A 338 1.44 18.59 1.94
N ASN A 339 0.91 18.11 0.82
CA ASN A 339 -0.36 17.40 0.73
C ASN A 339 -0.21 15.95 0.23
N GLY A 340 1.01 15.40 0.19
CA GLY A 340 1.28 14.01 -0.18
C GLY A 340 1.11 13.63 -1.66
N VAL A 341 0.54 14.52 -2.49
CA VAL A 341 0.28 14.30 -3.92
C VAL A 341 0.83 15.47 -4.73
N THR A 342 1.63 15.16 -5.74
CA THR A 342 2.07 16.09 -6.79
C THR A 342 1.34 15.79 -8.09
N TRP A 343 1.22 16.82 -8.93
CA TRP A 343 0.59 16.68 -10.24
C TRP A 343 1.43 17.40 -11.30
N ALA A 344 1.32 16.92 -12.53
CA ALA A 344 1.97 17.51 -13.70
C ALA A 344 1.05 17.39 -14.93
N VAL A 345 1.32 18.20 -15.94
CA VAL A 345 0.69 18.09 -17.25
C VAL A 345 1.59 17.22 -18.14
N ALA A 346 1.09 16.09 -18.60
CA ALA A 346 1.86 15.16 -19.42
C ALA A 346 1.97 15.67 -20.87
N GLU A 347 3.16 16.17 -21.24
CA GLU A 347 3.45 16.67 -22.60
C GLU A 347 3.20 15.63 -23.69
N GLU A 348 3.44 14.34 -23.41
CA GLU A 348 3.13 13.23 -24.32
C GLU A 348 1.66 13.20 -24.72
N LYS A 349 0.74 13.44 -23.78
CA LYS A 349 -0.70 13.48 -24.04
C LYS A 349 -1.10 14.73 -24.83
N ILE A 350 -0.44 15.87 -24.60
CA ILE A 350 -0.59 17.07 -25.44
C ILE A 350 -0.11 16.76 -26.87
N GLY A 351 1.04 16.09 -27.01
CA GLY A 351 1.59 15.68 -28.30
C GLY A 351 0.61 14.82 -29.09
N ALA A 352 0.00 13.82 -28.46
CA ALA A 352 -1.03 12.99 -29.06
C ALA A 352 -2.27 13.80 -29.50
N TYR A 353 -2.72 14.75 -28.67
CA TYR A 353 -3.80 15.66 -29.04
C TYR A 353 -3.45 16.52 -30.26
N VAL A 354 -2.26 17.12 -30.28
CA VAL A 354 -1.79 17.95 -31.40
C VAL A 354 -1.70 17.15 -32.68
N THR A 355 -1.17 15.92 -32.63
CA THR A 355 -1.12 15.02 -33.81
C THR A 355 -2.51 14.75 -34.36
N ALA A 356 -3.44 14.30 -33.50
CA ALA A 356 -4.80 13.99 -33.93
C ALA A 356 -5.54 15.23 -34.48
N ARG A 357 -5.31 16.41 -33.91
CA ARG A 357 -5.90 17.66 -34.43
C ARG A 357 -5.25 18.12 -35.74
N ALA A 358 -3.95 17.96 -35.89
CA ALA A 358 -3.23 18.35 -37.09
C ALA A 358 -3.70 17.58 -38.33
N GLU A 359 -4.21 16.34 -38.19
CA GLU A 359 -4.82 15.58 -39.29
C GLU A 359 -6.00 16.34 -39.95
N THR A 360 -6.69 17.20 -39.20
CA THR A 360 -7.80 18.02 -39.73
C THR A 360 -7.34 19.14 -40.66
N LEU A 361 -6.04 19.45 -40.68
CA LEU A 361 -5.46 20.45 -41.58
C LEU A 361 -5.23 19.90 -43.00
N GLY A 362 -5.41 18.59 -43.20
CA GLY A 362 -5.17 17.91 -44.47
C GLY A 362 -3.71 17.51 -44.68
N ALA A 363 -3.44 16.78 -45.77
CA ALA A 363 -2.13 16.15 -46.00
C ALA A 363 -1.00 17.14 -46.35
N GLU A 364 -1.33 18.35 -46.82
CA GLU A 364 -0.33 19.34 -47.25
C GLU A 364 0.17 20.23 -46.11
N ARG A 365 -0.53 20.23 -44.96
CA ARG A 365 -0.30 21.19 -43.87
C ARG A 365 0.09 20.49 -42.58
N HIS A 366 0.87 21.17 -41.76
CA HIS A 366 1.30 20.66 -40.46
C HIS A 366 1.59 21.77 -39.45
N LEU A 367 1.84 21.34 -38.21
CA LEU A 367 2.34 22.19 -37.13
C LEU A 367 3.75 21.75 -36.74
N LYS A 368 4.53 22.66 -36.16
CA LYS A 368 5.78 22.31 -35.48
C LYS A 368 5.44 21.68 -34.12
N GLN A 369 5.43 20.36 -34.06
CA GLN A 369 4.88 19.61 -32.92
C GLN A 369 5.52 20.00 -31.58
N ALA A 370 6.85 20.05 -31.50
CA ALA A 370 7.53 20.41 -30.25
C ALA A 370 7.16 21.81 -29.74
N GLN A 371 7.07 22.78 -30.65
CA GLN A 371 6.64 24.15 -30.34
C GLN A 371 5.19 24.16 -29.86
N ALA A 372 4.29 23.47 -30.57
CA ALA A 372 2.88 23.39 -30.20
C ALA A 372 2.68 22.77 -28.80
N VAL A 373 3.37 21.68 -28.50
CA VAL A 373 3.31 21.01 -27.20
C VAL A 373 3.78 21.94 -26.08
N SER A 374 4.96 22.55 -26.24
CA SER A 374 5.52 23.48 -25.25
C SER A 374 4.60 24.68 -25.02
N MET A 375 4.10 25.31 -26.08
CA MET A 375 3.23 26.48 -25.93
C MET A 375 1.87 26.15 -25.29
N ILE A 376 1.28 24.98 -25.60
CA ILE A 376 0.03 24.53 -24.97
C ILE A 376 0.27 24.19 -23.49
N HIS A 377 1.37 23.52 -23.17
CA HIS A 377 1.77 23.21 -21.79
C HIS A 377 1.95 24.50 -20.98
N ASP A 378 2.73 25.44 -21.49
CA ASP A 378 3.00 26.71 -20.80
C ASP A 378 1.73 27.51 -20.62
N ALA A 379 0.83 27.54 -21.61
CA ALA A 379 -0.45 28.21 -21.50
C ALA A 379 -1.36 27.58 -20.44
N PHE A 380 -1.39 26.24 -20.34
CA PHE A 380 -2.10 25.54 -19.26
C PHE A 380 -1.54 25.94 -17.89
N MET A 381 -0.22 25.88 -17.71
CA MET A 381 0.43 26.12 -16.42
C MET A 381 0.34 27.59 -15.98
N SER A 382 0.42 28.52 -16.92
CA SER A 382 0.30 29.96 -16.67
C SER A 382 -1.14 30.48 -16.63
N SER A 383 -2.14 29.64 -16.91
CA SER A 383 -3.54 30.05 -17.07
C SER A 383 -3.74 31.10 -18.19
N ASN A 384 -2.94 31.00 -19.25
CA ASN A 384 -3.15 31.79 -20.47
C ASN A 384 -4.25 31.13 -21.32
N SER A 385 -5.16 31.94 -21.83
CA SER A 385 -6.30 31.43 -22.59
C SER A 385 -6.05 31.19 -24.08
N ASP A 386 -4.90 31.64 -24.57
CA ASP A 386 -4.67 31.79 -26.00
C ASP A 386 -3.28 31.29 -26.38
N VAL A 387 -3.23 30.40 -27.37
CA VAL A 387 -2.01 29.78 -27.88
C VAL A 387 -1.92 30.06 -29.39
N PRO A 388 -1.22 31.12 -29.81
CA PRO A 388 -1.02 31.41 -31.22
C PRO A 388 -0.02 30.41 -31.82
N LEU A 389 -0.42 29.71 -32.89
CA LEU A 389 0.42 28.78 -33.63
C LEU A 389 0.31 29.07 -35.13
N ARG A 390 1.43 28.86 -35.84
CA ARG A 390 1.47 28.96 -37.30
C ARG A 390 1.22 27.60 -37.94
N VAL A 391 0.43 27.58 -39.01
CA VAL A 391 0.31 26.45 -39.93
C VAL A 391 1.43 26.53 -40.95
N TYR A 392 2.09 25.40 -41.19
CA TYR A 392 3.16 25.21 -42.16
C TYR A 392 2.71 24.25 -43.26
N HIS A 393 3.36 24.30 -44.41
CA HIS A 393 3.09 23.49 -45.59
C HIS A 393 4.29 22.61 -45.88
N PHE A 394 4.01 21.36 -46.27
CA PHE A 394 5.05 20.46 -46.75
C PHE A 394 5.52 20.81 -48.16
N ALA A 395 6.73 20.37 -48.51
CA ALA A 395 7.13 20.27 -49.91
C ALA A 395 6.16 19.31 -50.64
N ARG A 396 5.86 19.63 -51.89
CA ARG A 396 4.90 18.88 -52.72
C ARG A 396 5.61 18.16 -53.85
N GLN A 397 4.99 17.10 -54.36
CA GLN A 397 5.44 16.44 -55.58
C GLN A 397 4.53 16.86 -56.73
N HIS A 398 5.15 17.23 -57.85
CA HIS A 398 4.44 17.54 -59.09
C HIS A 398 4.91 16.57 -60.18
N VAL A 399 3.96 16.00 -60.92
CA VAL A 399 4.27 15.14 -62.07
C VAL A 399 4.15 15.98 -63.34
N VAL A 400 5.27 16.20 -64.02
CA VAL A 400 5.36 17.05 -65.20
C VAL A 400 4.40 16.58 -66.29
N GLN A 401 3.61 17.50 -66.83
CA GLN A 401 2.70 17.31 -67.95
C GLN A 401 3.34 17.71 -69.28
N PRO A 402 2.85 17.16 -70.42
CA PRO A 402 3.33 17.57 -71.73
C PRO A 402 3.17 19.09 -71.97
N GLY A 403 4.28 19.75 -72.30
CA GLY A 403 4.31 21.19 -72.62
C GLY A 403 4.67 22.10 -71.43
N GLU A 404 4.76 21.56 -70.23
CA GLU A 404 5.24 22.32 -69.07
C GLU A 404 6.75 22.57 -69.13
N THR A 405 7.15 23.70 -68.57
CA THR A 405 8.54 24.07 -68.30
C THR A 405 8.71 24.27 -66.81
N LEU A 406 9.94 24.25 -66.29
CA LEU A 406 10.18 24.62 -64.89
C LEU A 406 9.61 26.01 -64.57
N SER A 407 9.70 26.95 -65.51
CA SER A 407 9.15 28.29 -65.35
C SER A 407 7.62 28.31 -65.25
N SER A 408 6.91 27.53 -66.08
CA SER A 408 5.44 27.47 -66.00
C SER A 408 4.98 26.77 -64.72
N ILE A 409 5.64 25.65 -64.34
CA ILE A 409 5.36 24.95 -63.08
C ILE A 409 5.61 25.90 -61.90
N ALA A 410 6.75 26.59 -61.87
CA ALA A 410 7.06 27.54 -60.81
C ALA A 410 6.04 28.68 -60.72
N PHE A 411 5.60 29.20 -61.86
CA PHE A 411 4.57 30.22 -61.92
C PHE A 411 3.25 29.73 -61.30
N ASP A 412 2.80 28.52 -61.63
CA ASP A 412 1.56 27.95 -61.11
C ASP A 412 1.63 27.65 -59.60
N TYR A 413 2.80 27.23 -59.11
CA TYR A 413 3.03 26.97 -57.69
C TYR A 413 3.41 28.22 -56.87
N GLY A 414 3.65 29.37 -57.50
CA GLY A 414 4.00 30.61 -56.83
C GLY A 414 5.46 30.68 -56.35
N PHE A 415 6.41 30.37 -57.24
CA PHE A 415 7.84 30.44 -56.98
C PHE A 415 8.62 31.09 -58.13
N PRO A 416 9.77 31.71 -57.85
CA PRO A 416 10.80 31.89 -58.86
C PRO A 416 11.39 30.52 -59.24
N TYR A 417 11.40 30.17 -60.53
CA TYR A 417 11.80 28.83 -60.99
C TYR A 417 13.17 28.31 -60.51
N PRO A 418 14.21 29.15 -60.26
CA PRO A 418 15.48 28.64 -59.75
C PRO A 418 15.38 27.99 -58.36
N TRP A 419 14.35 28.30 -57.58
CA TRP A 419 14.07 27.63 -56.32
C TRP A 419 13.61 26.18 -56.52
N ILE A 420 12.77 25.93 -57.52
CA ILE A 420 12.39 24.56 -57.90
C ILE A 420 13.61 23.83 -58.46
N GLN A 421 14.41 24.47 -59.29
CA GLN A 421 15.63 23.87 -59.81
C GLN A 421 16.60 23.46 -58.69
N ALA A 422 16.82 24.32 -57.69
CA ALA A 422 17.68 24.03 -56.55
C ALA A 422 17.15 22.89 -55.66
N ALA A 423 15.82 22.73 -55.55
CA ALA A 423 15.19 21.63 -54.84
C ALA A 423 15.31 20.28 -55.58
N ASN A 424 15.75 20.28 -56.85
CA ASN A 424 15.89 19.11 -57.69
C ASN A 424 17.30 19.07 -58.33
N PRO A 425 18.37 18.83 -57.55
CA PRO A 425 19.75 18.87 -58.05
C PRO A 425 20.05 17.81 -59.11
N ASP A 426 19.30 16.70 -59.12
CA ASP A 426 19.45 15.60 -60.08
C ASP A 426 18.62 15.81 -61.35
N LEU A 427 17.94 16.96 -61.48
CA LEU A 427 17.21 17.29 -62.70
C LEU A 427 18.22 17.51 -63.83
N GLY A 428 18.18 16.66 -64.87
CA GLY A 428 18.99 16.85 -66.06
C GLY A 428 18.59 18.12 -66.84
N ASP A 429 19.32 18.40 -67.91
CA ASP A 429 19.10 19.59 -68.75
C ASP A 429 17.71 19.63 -69.44
N LEU A 430 17.02 18.48 -69.51
CA LEU A 430 15.70 18.33 -70.13
C LEU A 430 14.67 17.91 -69.08
N LEU A 431 13.58 18.67 -69.00
CA LEU A 431 12.39 18.32 -68.22
C LEU A 431 11.51 17.37 -69.04
N LEU A 432 11.23 16.17 -68.51
CA LEU A 432 10.47 15.13 -69.21
C LEU A 432 9.06 14.98 -68.66
N ALA A 433 8.05 14.84 -69.54
CA ALA A 433 6.69 14.54 -69.11
C ALA A 433 6.63 13.18 -68.37
N GLY A 434 5.90 13.14 -67.27
CA GLY A 434 5.81 12.01 -66.34
C GLY A 434 6.90 11.98 -65.26
N GLN A 435 7.93 12.84 -65.35
CA GLN A 435 8.93 13.00 -64.30
C GLN A 435 8.30 13.65 -63.06
N ALA A 436 8.64 13.15 -61.88
CA ALA A 436 8.29 13.81 -60.62
C ALA A 436 9.33 14.89 -60.30
N VAL A 437 8.86 16.09 -59.94
CA VAL A 437 9.68 17.20 -59.44
C VAL A 437 9.19 17.62 -58.06
N THR A 438 10.15 17.89 -57.18
CA THR A 438 9.88 18.41 -55.84
C THR A 438 9.61 19.91 -55.94
N ILE A 439 8.44 20.32 -55.48
CA ILE A 439 8.10 21.72 -55.24
C ILE A 439 8.47 22.03 -53.79
N PRO A 440 9.36 23.01 -53.51
CA PRO A 440 9.75 23.36 -52.15
C PRO A 440 8.54 23.87 -51.34
N SER A 441 8.71 23.97 -50.02
CA SER A 441 7.65 24.49 -49.17
C SER A 441 7.49 26.00 -49.42
N PRO A 442 6.27 26.54 -49.58
CA PRO A 442 6.08 27.98 -49.66
C PRO A 442 6.52 28.70 -48.38
N ASP A 443 6.64 28.00 -47.25
CA ASP A 443 7.22 28.56 -46.03
C ASP A 443 8.71 28.91 -46.15
N ASP A 444 9.43 28.32 -47.11
CA ASP A 444 10.83 28.66 -47.40
C ASP A 444 10.97 30.12 -47.89
N GLN A 445 9.88 30.71 -48.38
CA GLN A 445 9.80 32.13 -48.78
C GLN A 445 9.36 33.07 -47.64
N LEU A 446 9.13 32.53 -46.43
CA LEU A 446 8.69 33.27 -45.25
C LEU A 446 9.67 33.10 -44.07
N PRO A 447 10.93 33.59 -44.21
CA PRO A 447 12.00 33.35 -43.23
C PRO A 447 11.83 34.11 -41.91
N LEU A 448 10.97 35.13 -41.85
CA LEU A 448 10.80 35.99 -40.69
C LEU A 448 9.53 35.64 -39.90
N PRO A 449 9.46 36.01 -38.60
CA PRO A 449 8.21 35.99 -37.86
C PRO A 449 7.11 36.75 -38.62
N VAL A 450 5.93 36.16 -38.70
CA VAL A 450 4.84 36.73 -39.50
C VAL A 450 4.16 37.86 -38.75
N VAL A 451 3.97 39.00 -39.42
CA VAL A 451 3.14 40.09 -38.92
C VAL A 451 1.68 39.80 -39.30
N GLU A 452 0.94 39.16 -38.41
CA GLU A 452 -0.35 38.56 -38.76
C GLU A 452 -1.44 39.57 -39.11
N ASN A 453 -1.33 40.80 -38.63
CA ASN A 453 -2.38 41.82 -38.78
C ASN A 453 -2.20 42.71 -40.01
N LYS A 454 -1.13 42.54 -40.78
CA LYS A 454 -0.86 43.30 -42.00
C LYS A 454 -0.64 42.36 -43.19
N ARG A 455 -1.18 42.73 -44.35
CA ARG A 455 -1.01 41.95 -45.58
C ARG A 455 -0.98 42.87 -46.80
N ILE A 456 -0.09 42.59 -47.73
CA ILE A 456 -0.04 43.23 -49.05
C ILE A 456 -0.43 42.18 -50.09
N ALA A 457 -1.40 42.50 -50.94
CA ALA A 457 -1.82 41.68 -52.06
C ALA A 457 -1.51 42.40 -53.37
N ILE A 458 -0.99 41.69 -54.37
CA ILE A 458 -0.67 42.20 -55.70
C ILE A 458 -1.33 41.30 -56.75
N SER A 459 -1.91 41.90 -57.78
CA SER A 459 -2.28 41.22 -59.01
C SER A 459 -1.36 41.66 -60.15
N LEU A 460 -0.72 40.69 -60.82
CA LEU A 460 0.09 40.92 -62.00
C LEU A 460 -0.80 41.31 -63.19
N GLY A 461 -1.93 40.64 -63.40
CA GLY A 461 -2.88 40.96 -64.47
C GLY A 461 -3.49 42.35 -64.34
N GLU A 462 -3.87 42.77 -63.13
CA GLU A 462 -4.48 44.09 -62.91
C GLU A 462 -3.47 45.22 -62.72
N GLN A 463 -2.18 44.90 -62.55
CA GLN A 463 -1.15 45.88 -62.18
C GLN A 463 -1.58 46.73 -60.98
N ARG A 464 -2.12 46.06 -59.96
CA ARG A 464 -2.67 46.67 -58.74
C ARG A 464 -2.15 46.02 -57.47
N MET A 465 -2.11 46.83 -56.42
CA MET A 465 -1.75 46.44 -55.06
C MET A 465 -2.83 46.89 -54.08
N TRP A 466 -3.12 46.04 -53.10
CA TRP A 466 -3.96 46.32 -51.95
C TRP A 466 -3.17 46.08 -50.67
N ALA A 467 -3.17 47.03 -49.75
CA ALA A 467 -2.61 46.88 -48.41
C ALA A 467 -3.74 46.79 -47.39
N TYR A 468 -3.66 45.80 -46.52
CA TYR A 468 -4.64 45.52 -45.48
C TYR A 468 -4.01 45.65 -44.09
N GLU A 469 -4.76 46.20 -43.15
CA GLU A 469 -4.42 46.28 -41.73
C GLU A 469 -5.63 45.84 -40.91
N ASP A 470 -5.45 44.91 -39.98
CA ASP A 470 -6.50 44.33 -39.16
C ASP A 470 -7.70 43.79 -39.98
N GLY A 471 -7.42 43.30 -41.19
CA GLY A 471 -8.41 42.80 -42.16
C GLY A 471 -9.16 43.89 -42.94
N ALA A 472 -8.94 45.18 -42.64
CA ALA A 472 -9.52 46.29 -43.38
C ALA A 472 -8.61 46.73 -44.53
N LEU A 473 -9.19 47.05 -45.68
CA LEU A 473 -8.46 47.65 -46.80
C LEU A 473 -7.99 49.05 -46.39
N LYS A 474 -6.67 49.25 -46.36
CA LYS A 474 -6.02 50.52 -46.03
C LYS A 474 -5.72 51.35 -47.27
N TRP A 475 -5.14 50.72 -48.28
CA TRP A 475 -4.77 51.37 -49.55
C TRP A 475 -4.99 50.46 -50.74
N GLU A 476 -5.36 51.06 -51.86
CA GLU A 476 -5.40 50.45 -53.19
C GLU A 476 -4.64 51.34 -54.16
N TRP A 477 -3.59 50.82 -54.78
CA TRP A 477 -2.71 51.58 -55.66
C TRP A 477 -2.42 50.84 -56.97
N VAL A 478 -2.20 51.62 -58.02
CA VAL A 478 -1.62 51.12 -59.28
C VAL A 478 -0.14 50.83 -59.05
N VAL A 479 0.34 49.72 -59.59
CA VAL A 479 1.75 49.32 -59.58
C VAL A 479 2.25 49.00 -60.99
N SER A 480 3.54 48.80 -61.14
CA SER A 480 4.15 48.30 -62.36
C SER A 480 5.08 47.13 -62.05
N THR A 481 4.91 46.00 -62.73
CA THR A 481 5.67 44.77 -62.45
C THR A 481 6.72 44.47 -63.52
N GLY A 482 7.36 43.30 -63.41
CA GLY A 482 8.40 42.83 -64.33
C GLY A 482 7.88 42.57 -65.74
N ILE A 483 8.68 42.93 -66.74
CA ILE A 483 8.43 42.63 -68.16
C ILE A 483 8.44 41.12 -68.44
N PRO A 484 7.88 40.64 -69.57
CA PRO A 484 7.83 39.20 -69.86
C PRO A 484 9.19 38.48 -69.89
N SER A 485 10.28 39.18 -70.25
CA SER A 485 11.63 38.62 -70.24
C SER A 485 12.31 38.64 -68.86
N SER A 486 11.75 39.33 -67.88
CA SER A 486 12.22 39.39 -66.49
C SER A 486 11.00 39.56 -65.56
N PRO A 487 10.10 38.57 -65.49
CA PRO A 487 8.80 38.72 -64.85
C PRO A 487 8.92 38.81 -63.33
N THR A 488 7.99 39.53 -62.71
CA THR A 488 7.78 39.41 -61.26
C THR A 488 7.20 38.02 -60.98
N SER A 489 7.85 37.26 -60.08
CA SER A 489 7.36 35.92 -59.71
C SER A 489 6.08 36.03 -58.87
N PRO A 490 5.04 35.23 -59.17
CA PRO A 490 3.93 35.03 -58.24
C PRO A 490 4.40 34.25 -57.02
N GLY A 491 3.61 34.28 -55.94
CA GLY A 491 3.92 33.56 -54.71
C GLY A 491 3.48 34.31 -53.45
N VAL A 492 3.76 33.71 -52.30
CA VAL A 492 3.59 34.34 -51.00
C VAL A 492 4.97 34.55 -50.40
N PHE A 493 5.30 35.81 -50.15
CA PHE A 493 6.59 36.27 -49.67
C PHE A 493 6.42 37.10 -48.40
N GLN A 494 7.52 37.64 -47.88
CA GLN A 494 7.53 38.61 -46.80
C GLN A 494 8.30 39.85 -47.20
N VAL A 495 7.98 41.00 -46.62
CA VAL A 495 8.96 42.09 -46.54
C VAL A 495 10.12 41.59 -45.67
N GLN A 496 11.33 41.52 -46.23
CA GLN A 496 12.51 40.94 -45.56
C GLN A 496 13.57 41.98 -45.22
N SER A 497 13.59 43.12 -45.91
CA SER A 497 14.59 44.16 -45.71
C SER A 497 14.08 45.53 -46.13
N HIS A 498 14.71 46.57 -45.61
CA HIS A 498 14.45 47.96 -45.93
C HIS A 498 15.75 48.68 -46.28
N GLU A 499 15.81 49.27 -47.48
CA GLU A 499 16.92 50.10 -47.92
C GLU A 499 16.40 51.47 -48.40
N PRO A 500 16.82 52.60 -47.80
CA PRO A 500 16.32 53.92 -48.19
C PRO A 500 16.56 54.26 -49.66
N ASN A 501 17.66 53.77 -50.24
CA ASN A 501 17.98 53.92 -51.65
C ASN A 501 18.94 52.81 -52.12
N ALA A 502 18.39 51.69 -52.59
CA ALA A 502 19.15 50.53 -53.03
C ALA A 502 19.81 50.76 -54.39
N TYR A 503 20.97 50.16 -54.62
CA TYR A 503 21.65 50.20 -55.93
C TYR A 503 21.64 48.82 -56.59
N ALA A 504 21.05 48.75 -57.79
CA ALA A 504 21.02 47.54 -58.60
C ALA A 504 22.06 47.60 -59.73
N ALA A 505 23.24 47.06 -59.48
CA ALA A 505 24.40 47.12 -60.40
C ALA A 505 24.11 46.52 -61.79
N SER A 506 23.32 45.44 -61.88
CA SER A 506 23.03 44.77 -63.16
C SER A 506 22.26 45.63 -64.17
N TRP A 507 21.57 46.68 -63.71
CA TRP A 507 20.78 47.58 -64.56
C TRP A 507 21.17 49.06 -64.41
N ASP A 508 22.14 49.34 -63.53
CA ASP A 508 22.58 50.66 -63.13
C ASP A 508 21.41 51.55 -62.65
N LEU A 509 20.72 51.10 -61.61
CA LEU A 509 19.53 51.77 -61.06
C LEU A 509 19.67 52.07 -59.57
N TRP A 510 19.38 53.31 -59.19
CA TRP A 510 19.12 53.70 -57.80
C TRP A 510 17.62 53.66 -57.53
N MET A 511 17.21 52.88 -56.53
CA MET A 511 15.83 52.55 -56.20
C MET A 511 15.47 53.09 -54.82
N PRO A 512 14.73 54.21 -54.72
CA PRO A 512 14.36 54.79 -53.44
C PRO A 512 13.29 53.96 -52.73
N TYR A 513 13.35 53.93 -51.40
CA TYR A 513 12.42 53.23 -50.52
C TYR A 513 12.27 51.75 -50.89
N PHE A 514 13.41 51.09 -51.08
CA PHE A 514 13.43 49.70 -51.49
C PHE A 514 13.04 48.77 -50.33
N MET A 515 12.10 47.87 -50.59
CA MET A 515 11.73 46.79 -49.66
C MET A 515 11.94 45.45 -50.34
N GLY A 516 12.94 44.69 -49.91
CA GLY A 516 13.22 43.36 -50.47
C GLY A 516 12.16 42.35 -50.05
N ILE A 517 11.66 41.53 -50.98
CA ILE A 517 10.63 40.52 -50.70
C ILE A 517 11.03 39.07 -50.99
N TYR A 518 11.80 38.83 -52.06
CA TYR A 518 12.32 37.49 -52.37
C TYR A 518 13.60 37.57 -53.19
N GLN A 519 14.43 36.52 -53.09
CA GLN A 519 15.58 36.35 -53.97
C GLN A 519 15.13 35.67 -55.27
N PRO A 520 15.51 36.18 -56.45
CA PRO A 520 15.13 35.55 -57.72
C PRO A 520 15.79 34.18 -57.92
N ALA A 521 16.92 33.92 -57.26
CA ALA A 521 17.50 32.59 -57.15
C ALA A 521 18.09 32.36 -55.74
N PRO A 522 18.12 31.11 -55.24
CA PRO A 522 18.66 30.80 -53.92
C PRO A 522 20.10 31.28 -53.73
N GLY A 523 20.37 31.95 -52.61
CA GLY A 523 21.71 32.38 -52.22
C GLY A 523 22.22 33.62 -52.95
N GLN A 524 21.40 34.28 -53.76
CA GLN A 524 21.77 35.56 -54.37
C GLN A 524 21.67 36.70 -53.36
N ALA A 525 22.65 37.61 -53.40
CA ALA A 525 22.73 38.74 -52.48
C ALA A 525 21.70 39.84 -52.77
N PHE A 526 21.14 39.90 -53.98
CA PHE A 526 20.13 40.89 -54.33
C PHE A 526 18.72 40.30 -54.26
N MET A 527 17.74 41.19 -54.09
CA MET A 527 16.33 40.84 -53.94
C MET A 527 15.49 41.54 -55.00
N ASN A 528 14.37 40.93 -55.37
CA ASN A 528 13.24 41.65 -55.95
C ASN A 528 12.42 42.25 -54.82
N GLY A 529 11.87 43.44 -55.05
CA GLY A 529 11.30 44.26 -54.01
C GLY A 529 10.30 45.29 -54.51
N PHE A 530 9.72 46.05 -53.58
CA PHE A 530 9.04 47.30 -53.90
C PHE A 530 10.05 48.43 -54.01
N HIS A 531 9.79 49.43 -54.87
CA HIS A 531 10.53 50.70 -54.85
C HIS A 531 9.75 51.83 -55.53
N GLY A 532 10.16 53.08 -55.26
CA GLY A 532 9.69 54.27 -55.97
C GLY A 532 10.33 54.42 -57.35
N PHE A 533 10.11 55.55 -58.04
CA PHE A 533 10.70 55.76 -59.37
C PHE A 533 12.23 55.71 -59.32
N PRO A 534 12.86 54.75 -60.03
CA PRO A 534 14.30 54.61 -59.97
C PRO A 534 14.97 55.70 -60.80
N SER A 535 16.26 55.89 -60.58
CA SER A 535 17.06 56.85 -61.33
C SER A 535 18.39 56.29 -61.81
N ARG A 536 18.88 56.87 -62.91
CA ARG A 536 20.29 56.78 -63.30
C ARG A 536 21.03 58.01 -62.80
N ASP A 537 22.18 57.80 -62.16
CA ASP A 537 23.05 58.84 -61.59
C ASP A 537 22.32 59.84 -60.67
N GLN A 538 21.20 59.44 -60.04
CA GLN A 538 20.34 60.30 -59.21
C GLN A 538 19.81 61.57 -59.91
N ARG A 539 19.80 61.60 -61.26
CA ARG A 539 19.41 62.77 -62.05
C ARG A 539 18.15 62.56 -62.86
N GLN A 540 18.03 61.43 -63.54
CA GLN A 540 16.89 61.14 -64.40
C GLN A 540 16.02 60.05 -63.77
N LEU A 541 14.80 60.42 -63.38
CA LEU A 541 13.78 59.45 -62.98
C LEU A 541 13.30 58.66 -64.21
N LEU A 542 13.12 57.36 -64.01
CA LEU A 542 12.66 56.42 -65.03
C LEU A 542 11.22 56.00 -64.74
N TRP A 543 10.48 55.65 -65.81
CA TRP A 543 9.15 55.04 -65.75
C TRP A 543 8.03 55.87 -65.10
N THR A 544 8.24 57.17 -64.87
CA THR A 544 7.26 58.06 -64.24
C THR A 544 5.92 58.14 -64.98
N SER A 545 5.91 57.86 -66.28
CA SER A 545 4.71 57.86 -67.14
C SER A 545 4.24 56.45 -67.52
N ASN A 546 4.79 55.40 -66.89
CA ASN A 546 4.55 54.00 -67.25
C ASN A 546 3.86 53.18 -66.14
N LEU A 547 3.49 53.81 -65.03
CA LEU A 547 2.81 53.15 -63.92
C LEU A 547 1.51 52.47 -64.42
N GLY A 548 1.29 51.22 -64.03
CA GLY A 548 0.15 50.41 -64.51
C GLY A 548 0.48 49.51 -65.70
N HIS A 549 1.74 49.48 -66.15
CA HIS A 549 2.22 48.57 -67.17
C HIS A 549 3.46 47.79 -66.70
N PRO A 550 3.67 46.54 -67.16
CA PRO A 550 4.91 45.82 -66.89
C PRO A 550 6.11 46.54 -67.52
N VAL A 551 7.03 47.05 -66.70
CA VAL A 551 8.20 47.82 -67.15
C VAL A 551 9.48 47.57 -66.36
N THR A 552 9.40 46.88 -65.22
CA THR A 552 10.55 46.63 -64.36
C THR A 552 11.30 45.37 -64.78
N TYR A 553 12.43 45.08 -64.12
CA TYR A 553 13.17 43.83 -64.29
C TYR A 553 12.81 42.76 -63.23
N GLY A 554 11.64 42.87 -62.59
CA GLY A 554 11.15 41.89 -61.60
C GLY A 554 10.61 42.52 -60.32
N CYS A 555 11.04 43.73 -59.99
CA CYS A 555 10.53 44.51 -58.86
C CYS A 555 9.10 45.02 -59.08
N ILE A 556 8.46 45.47 -58.00
CA ILE A 556 7.15 46.13 -58.02
C ILE A 556 7.36 47.63 -57.86
N LEU A 557 7.12 48.37 -58.93
CA LEU A 557 7.23 49.83 -58.96
C LEU A 557 5.95 50.48 -58.43
N LEU A 558 6.12 51.44 -57.52
CA LEU A 558 5.11 52.37 -57.03
C LEU A 558 5.48 53.80 -57.41
N SER A 559 4.55 54.75 -57.27
CA SER A 559 4.97 56.15 -57.17
C SER A 559 5.91 56.33 -55.97
N THR A 560 6.86 57.26 -56.04
CA THR A 560 7.82 57.46 -54.96
C THR A 560 7.15 57.82 -53.63
N GLU A 561 6.02 58.54 -53.67
CA GLU A 561 5.22 58.88 -52.49
C GLU A 561 4.56 57.65 -51.86
N ASN A 562 3.98 56.78 -52.68
CA ASN A 562 3.35 55.54 -52.22
C ASN A 562 4.41 54.54 -51.73
N ALA A 563 5.56 54.45 -52.42
CA ALA A 563 6.69 53.63 -51.99
C ALA A 563 7.19 54.06 -50.61
N LYS A 564 7.36 55.37 -50.38
CA LYS A 564 7.72 55.90 -49.06
C LYS A 564 6.69 55.54 -48.00
N THR A 565 5.40 55.73 -48.32
CA THR A 565 4.30 55.44 -47.38
C THR A 565 4.25 53.96 -47.01
N LEU A 566 4.45 53.07 -47.99
CA LEU A 566 4.51 51.63 -47.76
C LEU A 566 5.75 51.24 -46.93
N TYR A 567 6.91 51.80 -47.27
CA TYR A 567 8.18 51.60 -46.57
C TYR A 567 8.11 51.98 -45.09
N GLU A 568 7.39 53.04 -44.75
CA GLU A 568 7.22 53.47 -43.35
C GLU A 568 6.19 52.62 -42.58
N TRP A 569 5.28 51.93 -43.29
CA TRP A 569 4.18 51.18 -42.68
C TRP A 569 4.42 49.67 -42.58
N ALA A 570 5.08 49.08 -43.58
CA ALA A 570 5.28 47.64 -43.68
C ALA A 570 6.57 47.24 -42.96
N GLU A 571 6.48 46.72 -41.74
CA GLU A 571 7.65 46.18 -41.06
C GLU A 571 8.11 44.84 -41.68
N GLU A 572 9.35 44.44 -41.36
CA GLU A 572 9.86 43.13 -41.77
C GLU A 572 8.96 42.00 -41.21
N GLY A 573 8.60 41.04 -42.06
CA GLY A 573 7.67 39.95 -41.74
C GLY A 573 6.23 40.15 -42.22
N VAL A 574 5.87 41.32 -42.74
CA VAL A 574 4.57 41.55 -43.42
C VAL A 574 4.44 40.67 -44.66
N ILE A 575 3.31 39.96 -44.78
CA ILE A 575 3.06 39.05 -45.89
C ILE A 575 2.78 39.82 -47.19
N VAL A 576 3.41 39.39 -48.28
CA VAL A 576 3.22 39.90 -49.63
C VAL A 576 2.76 38.77 -50.54
N ALA A 577 1.49 38.79 -50.94
CA ALA A 577 0.91 37.78 -51.82
C ALA A 577 0.79 38.32 -53.25
N ILE A 578 1.52 37.73 -54.17
CA ILE A 578 1.54 38.09 -55.60
C ILE A 578 0.80 37.02 -56.37
N ARG A 579 -0.26 37.43 -57.07
CA ARG A 579 -1.10 36.55 -57.89
C ARG A 579 -1.02 36.93 -59.37
N PRO A 580 -1.11 35.95 -60.30
CA PRO A 580 -1.13 36.19 -61.74
C PRO A 580 -2.12 37.26 -62.22
#